data_AF-A0A9D9GUV8-F1
#
_entry.id   AF-A0A9D9GUV8-F1
#
_cell.length_a   1.000
_cell.length_b   1.000
_cell.length_c   1.000
_cell.angle_alpha   90.00
_cell.angle_beta   90.00
_cell.angle_gamma   90.00
#
_symmetry.space_group_name_H-M   'P 1'
#
loop_
_entity.id
_entity.type
_entity.pdbx_description
1 polymer ?
#
loop_
_entity_poly.entity_id
_entity_poly.type
_entity_poly.pdbx_seq_one_letter_code
_entity_poly.pdbx_strand_id
1 'polypeptide(L)'
;MPTDNLHGFNTTLQQVDERYAWINDMIKARQELVLQYMKLLNLPVSADEHKKTAECYPSYEEITAFCEHMIDYVSHGHFDLYPKIISLIENASGRSLSIAHRVLPRIEKTTEFLMRFNDRYAEDMDESKLKTLKQDLASVGKCLEQRFKNEDRLIIGLRLVHSIVSGAV
;
A
#
# COMPACT_ATOMS: atom_id res chain seq x y z
N MET A 1 -11.87 22.06 -6.12
CA MET A 1 -11.94 20.88 -5.20
C MET A 1 -10.57 20.75 -4.56
N PRO A 2 -10.44 20.67 -3.23
CA PRO A 2 -9.13 20.76 -2.59
C PRO A 2 -8.33 19.48 -2.85
N THR A 3 -7.15 19.67 -3.46
CA THR A 3 -6.11 18.67 -3.75
C THR A 3 -5.28 18.39 -2.50
N ASP A 4 -5.87 17.73 -1.50
CA ASP A 4 -5.27 17.63 -0.16
C ASP A 4 -5.16 16.17 0.37
N ASN A 5 -5.00 15.19 -0.52
CA ASN A 5 -4.93 13.77 -0.14
C ASN A 5 -3.50 13.18 -0.09
N LEU A 6 -2.45 13.97 -0.30
CA LEU A 6 -1.07 13.46 -0.35
C LEU A 6 -0.35 13.41 1.02
N HIS A 7 -0.91 13.98 2.08
CA HIS A 7 -0.27 14.01 3.40
C HIS A 7 -0.39 12.68 4.21
N GLY A 8 -1.04 11.64 3.67
CA GLY A 8 -1.40 10.43 4.43
C GLY A 8 -0.45 9.22 4.31
N PHE A 9 0.38 9.14 3.25
CA PHE A 9 1.22 7.95 3.02
C PHE A 9 2.59 8.11 3.67
N ASN A 10 2.85 7.31 4.70
CA ASN A 10 4.17 7.21 5.29
C ASN A 10 5.12 6.44 4.36
N THR A 11 6.07 7.15 3.76
CA THR A 11 7.08 6.62 2.84
C THR A 11 8.51 6.77 3.38
N THR A 12 8.65 7.10 4.68
CA THR A 12 9.94 7.39 5.28
C THR A 12 10.70 6.10 5.57
N LEU A 13 11.91 5.96 4.99
CA LEU A 13 12.83 4.87 5.31
C LEU A 13 13.18 4.89 6.80
N GLN A 14 13.32 3.70 7.38
CA GLN A 14 13.59 3.52 8.80
C GLN A 14 15.08 3.33 9.03
N GLN A 15 15.60 3.87 10.13
CA GLN A 15 16.90 3.44 10.64
C GLN A 15 16.75 2.08 11.31
N VAL A 16 17.33 1.06 10.69
CA VAL A 16 17.22 -0.34 11.11
C VAL A 16 18.59 -1.01 10.96
N ASP A 17 18.89 -1.99 11.81
CA ASP A 17 20.08 -2.83 11.65
C ASP A 17 20.06 -3.57 10.31
N GLU A 18 21.23 -3.96 9.79
CA GLU A 18 21.33 -4.67 8.50
C GLU A 18 20.45 -5.93 8.42
N ARG A 19 20.30 -6.66 9.54
CA ARG A 19 19.43 -7.84 9.63
C ARG A 19 17.93 -7.54 9.41
N TYR A 20 17.55 -6.26 9.45
CA TYR A 20 16.21 -5.76 9.24
C TYR A 20 16.09 -4.91 7.96
N ALA A 21 17.09 -4.95 7.06
CA ALA A 21 17.08 -4.20 5.80
C ALA A 21 15.82 -4.43 4.95
N TRP A 22 15.22 -5.62 5.05
CA TRP A 22 13.95 -5.98 4.39
C TRP A 22 12.78 -5.07 4.76
N ILE A 23 12.81 -4.39 5.92
CA ILE A 23 11.81 -3.36 6.27
C ILE A 23 11.88 -2.19 5.28
N ASN A 24 13.10 -1.76 4.96
CA ASN A 24 13.31 -0.68 3.99
C ASN A 24 13.03 -1.13 2.56
N ASP A 25 13.23 -2.40 2.23
CA ASP A 25 12.83 -2.92 0.91
C ASP A 25 11.31 -2.86 0.73
N MET A 26 10.54 -3.19 1.76
CA MET A 26 9.09 -3.00 1.71
C MET A 26 8.69 -1.52 1.62
N ILE A 27 9.39 -0.61 2.29
CA ILE A 27 9.11 0.83 2.18
C ILE A 27 9.45 1.36 0.78
N LYS A 28 10.48 0.85 0.11
CA LYS A 28 10.77 1.17 -1.29
C LYS A 28 9.65 0.67 -2.21
N ALA A 29 9.19 -0.57 -2.02
CA ALA A 29 8.04 -1.09 -2.77
C ALA A 29 6.76 -0.25 -2.53
N ARG A 30 6.56 0.25 -1.30
CA ARG A 30 5.49 1.20 -0.98
C ARG A 30 5.66 2.52 -1.74
N GLN A 31 6.88 3.06 -1.80
CA GLN A 31 7.17 4.29 -2.53
C GLN A 31 6.82 4.14 -4.01
N GLU A 32 7.25 3.04 -4.64
CA GLU A 32 6.93 2.72 -6.03
C GLU A 32 5.42 2.63 -6.26
N LEU A 33 4.70 1.89 -5.41
CA LEU A 33 3.24 1.80 -5.49
C LEU A 33 2.55 3.16 -5.36
N VAL A 34 3.01 4.01 -4.44
CA VAL A 34 2.50 5.38 -4.27
C VAL A 34 2.80 6.23 -5.51
N LEU A 35 3.97 6.12 -6.11
CA LEU A 35 4.31 6.85 -7.33
C LEU A 35 3.39 6.44 -8.50
N GLN A 36 3.15 5.15 -8.69
CA GLN A 36 2.21 4.66 -9.71
C GLN A 36 0.79 5.17 -9.44
N TYR A 37 0.34 5.12 -8.20
CA TYR A 37 -0.96 5.67 -7.81
C TYR A 37 -1.08 7.17 -8.13
N MET A 38 -0.05 7.97 -7.80
CA MET A 38 -0.05 9.41 -8.09
C MET A 38 -0.02 9.70 -9.59
N LYS A 39 0.65 8.86 -10.37
CA LYS A 39 0.65 8.97 -11.84
C LYS A 39 -0.77 8.84 -12.38
N LEU A 40 -1.56 7.88 -11.89
CA LEU A 40 -2.96 7.70 -12.29
C LEU A 40 -3.86 8.88 -11.90
N LEU A 41 -3.54 9.59 -10.82
CA LEU A 41 -4.32 10.74 -10.34
C LEU A 41 -3.98 12.06 -11.07
N ASN A 42 -2.74 12.24 -11.52
CA ASN A 42 -2.21 13.50 -12.04
C ASN A 42 -2.16 13.58 -13.56
N LEU A 43 -3.01 12.81 -14.26
CA LEU A 43 -3.03 12.83 -15.71
C LEU A 43 -3.48 14.20 -16.24
N PRO A 44 -2.74 14.79 -17.19
CA PRO A 44 -3.05 16.12 -17.69
C PRO A 44 -4.41 16.11 -18.39
N VAL A 45 -5.27 17.06 -18.03
CA VAL A 45 -6.40 17.41 -18.89
C VAL A 45 -5.81 17.82 -20.24
N SER A 46 -6.27 17.19 -21.32
CA SER A 46 -5.78 17.48 -22.67
C SER A 46 -5.63 18.98 -22.91
N ALA A 47 -4.43 19.40 -23.34
CA ALA A 47 -4.10 20.79 -23.67
C ALA A 47 -4.66 21.23 -25.03
N ASP A 48 -5.54 20.44 -25.66
CA ASP A 48 -6.29 20.89 -26.83
C ASP A 48 -7.37 21.89 -26.41
N GLU A 49 -7.09 23.19 -26.56
CA GLU A 49 -8.05 24.28 -26.31
C GLU A 49 -9.34 24.15 -27.15
N HIS A 50 -9.33 23.31 -28.18
CA HIS A 50 -10.47 23.02 -29.06
C HIS A 50 -11.32 21.81 -28.62
N LYS A 51 -10.91 21.04 -27.60
CA LYS A 51 -11.67 19.92 -27.02
C LYS A 51 -11.79 20.05 -25.50
N LYS A 52 -12.50 21.09 -25.04
CA LYS A 52 -12.78 21.38 -23.61
C LYS A 52 -13.52 20.29 -22.81
N THR A 53 -13.80 19.11 -23.38
CA THR A 53 -14.67 18.08 -22.77
C THR A 53 -14.10 16.65 -22.81
N ALA A 54 -12.90 16.41 -23.32
CA ALA A 54 -12.30 15.08 -23.23
C ALA A 54 -11.67 14.92 -21.84
N GLU A 55 -12.42 14.35 -20.89
CA GLU A 55 -11.84 13.83 -19.65
C GLU A 55 -10.66 12.92 -20.02
N CYS A 56 -9.44 13.28 -19.58
CA CYS A 56 -8.28 12.44 -19.79
C CYS A 56 -8.30 11.34 -18.73
N TYR A 57 -8.44 10.10 -19.19
CA TYR A 57 -8.41 8.91 -18.35
C TYR A 57 -7.05 8.22 -18.49
N PRO A 58 -6.57 7.53 -17.45
CA PRO A 58 -5.39 6.66 -17.58
C PRO A 58 -5.60 5.63 -18.67
N SER A 59 -4.52 5.31 -19.38
CA SER A 59 -4.56 4.23 -20.36
C SER A 59 -4.76 2.88 -19.66
N TYR A 60 -5.25 1.88 -20.39
CA TYR A 60 -5.37 0.52 -19.87
C TYR A 60 -4.02 0.01 -19.35
N GLU A 61 -2.93 0.25 -20.08
CA GLU A 61 -1.59 -0.15 -19.68
C GLU A 61 -1.13 0.49 -18.37
N GLU A 62 -1.50 1.76 -18.12
CA GLU A 62 -1.17 2.44 -16.86
C GLU A 62 -1.93 1.85 -15.66
N ILE A 63 -3.20 1.49 -15.87
CA ILE A 63 -4.01 0.85 -14.84
C ILE A 63 -3.50 -0.55 -14.54
N THR A 64 -3.21 -1.34 -15.59
CA THR A 64 -2.64 -2.69 -15.46
C THR A 64 -1.31 -2.65 -14.73
N ALA A 65 -0.40 -1.75 -15.10
CA ALA A 65 0.89 -1.60 -14.42
C ALA A 65 0.72 -1.25 -12.93
N PHE A 66 -0.23 -0.37 -12.58
CA PHE A 66 -0.54 -0.09 -11.18
C PHE A 66 -1.08 -1.32 -10.44
N CYS A 67 -1.99 -2.08 -11.06
CA CYS A 67 -2.53 -3.32 -10.52
C CYS A 67 -1.44 -4.37 -10.27
N GLU A 68 -0.50 -4.56 -11.20
CA GLU A 68 0.65 -5.45 -11.03
C GLU A 68 1.50 -5.06 -9.81
N HIS A 69 1.90 -3.78 -9.71
CA HIS A 69 2.67 -3.30 -8.55
C HIS A 69 1.91 -3.45 -7.23
N MET A 70 0.59 -3.23 -7.26
CA MET A 70 -0.27 -3.41 -6.09
C MET A 70 -0.30 -4.87 -5.65
N ILE A 71 -0.41 -5.82 -6.59
CA ILE A 71 -0.41 -7.26 -6.33
C ILE A 71 0.95 -7.69 -5.76
N ASP A 72 2.04 -7.23 -6.35
CA ASP A 72 3.40 -7.52 -5.88
C ASP A 72 3.60 -7.01 -4.45
N TYR A 73 3.19 -5.77 -4.18
CA TYR A 73 3.26 -5.17 -2.84
C TYR A 73 2.40 -5.93 -1.81
N VAL A 74 1.19 -6.34 -2.22
CA VAL A 74 0.29 -7.11 -1.36
C VAL A 74 0.90 -8.47 -1.03
N SER A 75 1.43 -9.15 -2.05
CA SER A 75 2.05 -10.47 -1.96
C SER A 75 3.32 -10.47 -1.11
N HIS A 76 4.21 -9.48 -1.31
CA HIS A 76 5.41 -9.31 -0.51
C HIS A 76 5.08 -9.14 0.99
N GLY A 77 4.00 -8.42 1.30
CA GLY A 77 3.47 -8.31 2.66
C GLY A 77 3.14 -9.68 3.26
N HIS A 78 2.24 -10.42 2.61
CA HIS A 78 1.68 -11.68 3.13
C HIS A 78 2.66 -12.83 3.18
N PHE A 79 3.51 -12.97 2.16
CA PHE A 79 4.37 -14.14 2.03
C PHE A 79 5.77 -13.94 2.59
N ASP A 80 6.20 -12.70 2.83
CA ASP A 80 7.54 -12.42 3.34
C ASP A 80 7.51 -11.57 4.61
N LEU A 81 6.99 -10.34 4.54
CA LEU A 81 7.14 -9.35 5.60
C LEU A 81 6.41 -9.74 6.90
N TYR A 82 5.11 -10.00 6.82
CA TYR A 82 4.29 -10.21 8.02
C TYR A 82 4.71 -11.47 8.78
N PRO A 83 4.92 -12.64 8.14
CA PRO A 83 5.40 -13.84 8.83
C PRO A 83 6.74 -13.61 9.56
N LYS A 84 7.69 -12.90 8.93
CA LYS A 84 8.97 -12.55 9.56
C LYS A 84 8.79 -11.70 10.81
N ILE A 85 7.98 -10.63 10.73
CA ILE A 85 7.70 -9.76 11.88
C ILE A 85 7.06 -10.54 13.02
N ILE A 86 6.05 -11.35 12.72
CA ILE A 86 5.31 -12.13 13.72
C ILE A 86 6.28 -13.10 14.43
N SER A 87 7.06 -13.87 13.68
CA SER A 87 8.02 -14.82 14.24
C SER A 87 9.04 -14.15 15.16
N LEU A 88 9.61 -13.01 14.73
CA LEU A 88 10.56 -12.25 15.56
C LEU A 88 9.94 -11.73 16.85
N ILE A 89 8.69 -11.26 16.79
CA ILE A 89 7.95 -10.76 17.94
C ILE A 89 7.63 -11.90 18.92
N GLU A 90 7.19 -13.06 18.42
CA GLU A 90 6.84 -14.23 19.24
C GLU A 90 8.06 -14.80 19.96
N ASN A 91 9.18 -14.95 19.25
CA ASN A 91 10.43 -15.47 19.80
C ASN A 91 11.00 -14.61 20.94
N ALA A 92 10.79 -13.30 20.87
CA ALA A 92 11.34 -12.36 21.83
C ALA A 92 10.46 -12.11 23.07
N SER A 93 9.14 -12.28 22.95
CA SER A 93 8.19 -11.91 24.03
C SER A 93 7.60 -13.11 24.78
N GLY A 94 7.76 -14.34 24.28
CA GLY A 94 7.22 -15.56 24.90
C GLY A 94 5.69 -15.58 25.05
N ARG A 95 4.99 -14.57 24.51
CA ARG A 95 3.54 -14.41 24.52
C ARG A 95 3.11 -14.12 23.09
N SER A 96 2.11 -14.85 22.59
CA SER A 96 1.44 -14.53 21.33
C SER A 96 0.95 -13.08 21.39
N LEU A 97 1.50 -12.22 20.52
CA LEU A 97 1.33 -10.78 20.69
C LEU A 97 -0.06 -10.32 20.24
N SER A 98 -0.77 -9.64 21.14
CA SER A 98 -2.09 -9.04 20.84
C SER A 98 -2.08 -8.08 19.64
N ILE A 99 -0.92 -7.53 19.25
CA ILE A 99 -0.84 -6.60 18.12
C ILE A 99 -1.05 -7.30 16.79
N ALA A 100 -0.43 -8.47 16.56
CA ALA A 100 -0.58 -9.22 15.32
C ALA A 100 -2.04 -9.64 15.14
N HIS A 101 -2.66 -10.20 16.19
CA HIS A 101 -4.09 -10.56 16.20
C HIS A 101 -5.03 -9.38 15.94
N ARG A 102 -4.64 -8.13 16.27
CA ARG A 102 -5.46 -6.94 16.01
C ARG A 102 -5.19 -6.31 14.65
N VAL A 103 -4.00 -6.53 14.08
CA VAL A 103 -3.55 -5.83 12.88
C VAL A 103 -3.76 -6.68 11.63
N LEU A 104 -3.46 -7.98 11.67
CA LEU A 104 -3.60 -8.87 10.50
C LEU A 104 -5.03 -8.91 9.96
N PRO A 105 -6.11 -9.01 10.77
CA PRO A 105 -7.46 -8.99 10.22
C PRO A 105 -7.82 -7.67 9.52
N ARG A 106 -7.16 -6.56 9.89
CA ARG A 106 -7.33 -5.28 9.20
C ARG A 106 -6.58 -5.26 7.87
N ILE A 107 -5.39 -5.84 7.83
CA ILE A 107 -4.62 -6.01 6.59
C ILE A 107 -5.37 -6.93 5.62
N GLU A 108 -5.92 -8.05 6.09
CA GLU A 108 -6.74 -8.96 5.27
C GLU A 108 -7.93 -8.24 4.63
N LYS A 109 -8.65 -7.40 5.38
CA LYS A 109 -9.74 -6.57 4.83
C LYS A 109 -9.26 -5.62 3.73
N THR A 110 -8.09 -5.00 3.91
CA THR A 110 -7.51 -4.16 2.85
C THR A 110 -7.10 -4.99 1.64
N THR A 111 -6.56 -6.19 1.84
CA THR A 111 -6.21 -7.11 0.75
C THR A 111 -7.44 -7.51 -0.04
N GLU A 112 -8.52 -7.94 0.60
CA GLU A 112 -9.77 -8.30 -0.08
C GLU A 112 -10.30 -7.15 -0.94
N PHE A 113 -10.26 -5.92 -0.41
CA PHE A 113 -10.65 -4.73 -1.18
C PHE A 113 -9.76 -4.50 -2.40
N LEU A 114 -8.44 -4.57 -2.22
CA LEU A 114 -7.48 -4.34 -3.31
C LEU A 114 -7.56 -5.44 -4.37
N MET A 115 -7.82 -6.70 -4.00
CA MET A 115 -8.05 -7.79 -4.96
C MET A 115 -9.31 -7.54 -5.78
N ARG A 116 -10.42 -7.10 -5.15
CA ARG A 116 -11.64 -6.73 -5.91
C ARG A 116 -11.41 -5.59 -6.89
N PHE A 117 -10.58 -4.61 -6.52
CA PHE A 117 -10.18 -3.55 -7.44
C PHE A 117 -9.37 -4.12 -8.60
N ASN A 118 -8.37 -4.96 -8.31
CA ASN A 118 -7.58 -5.66 -9.33
C ASN A 118 -8.49 -6.42 -10.30
N ASP A 119 -9.35 -7.31 -9.80
CA ASP A 119 -10.24 -8.14 -10.63
C ASP A 119 -11.16 -7.29 -11.53
N ARG A 120 -11.57 -6.11 -11.06
CA ARG A 120 -12.42 -5.19 -11.83
C ARG A 120 -11.69 -4.52 -13.00
N TYR A 121 -10.41 -4.21 -12.83
CA TYR A 121 -9.65 -3.34 -13.73
C TYR A 121 -8.46 -4.03 -14.43
N ALA A 122 -8.11 -5.25 -14.06
CA ALA A 122 -7.01 -6.02 -14.66
C ALA A 122 -7.34 -6.57 -16.05
N GLU A 123 -8.63 -6.79 -16.35
CA GLU A 123 -9.09 -7.29 -17.64
C GLU A 123 -10.14 -6.34 -18.23
N ASP A 124 -9.92 -5.92 -19.48
CA ASP A 124 -10.82 -5.13 -20.32
C ASP A 124 -11.33 -3.81 -19.74
N MET A 125 -10.92 -2.69 -20.35
CA MET A 125 -11.44 -1.36 -20.04
C MET A 125 -12.61 -0.99 -20.95
N ASP A 126 -13.79 -0.80 -20.35
CA ASP A 126 -14.98 -0.25 -21.02
C ASP A 126 -15.35 1.14 -20.50
N GLU A 127 -16.24 1.82 -21.23
CA GLU A 127 -16.71 3.17 -20.90
C GLU A 127 -17.41 3.25 -19.52
N SER A 128 -18.03 2.17 -19.06
CA SER A 128 -18.73 2.12 -17.78
C SER A 128 -17.75 2.09 -16.60
N LYS A 129 -16.67 1.32 -16.72
CA LYS A 129 -15.60 1.23 -15.74
C LYS A 129 -14.80 2.54 -15.70
N LEU A 130 -14.56 3.19 -16.84
CA LEU A 130 -13.91 4.51 -16.90
C LEU A 130 -14.67 5.57 -16.09
N LYS A 131 -16.01 5.62 -16.22
CA LYS A 131 -16.86 6.56 -15.47
C LYS A 131 -16.75 6.42 -13.96
N THR A 132 -16.49 5.22 -13.46
CA THR A 132 -16.32 4.96 -12.01
C THR A 132 -14.87 4.99 -11.54
N LEU A 133 -13.91 4.91 -12.46
CA LEU A 133 -12.49 4.72 -12.14
C LEU A 133 -11.95 5.77 -11.17
N LYS A 134 -12.30 7.04 -11.36
CA LYS A 134 -11.86 8.12 -10.47
C LYS A 134 -12.33 7.92 -9.02
N GLN A 135 -13.57 7.48 -8.84
CA GLN A 135 -14.13 7.21 -7.51
C GLN A 135 -13.51 5.95 -6.89
N ASP A 136 -13.25 4.93 -7.70
CA ASP A 136 -12.61 3.70 -7.26
C ASP A 136 -11.16 3.94 -6.86
N LEU A 137 -10.39 4.71 -7.64
CA LEU A 137 -9.03 5.14 -7.29
C LEU A 137 -9.00 5.97 -6.01
N ALA A 138 -9.98 6.83 -5.76
CA ALA A 138 -10.09 7.54 -4.49
C ALA A 138 -10.33 6.58 -3.31
N SER A 139 -11.09 5.50 -3.53
CA SER A 139 -11.35 4.46 -2.53
C SER A 139 -10.12 3.58 -2.30
N VAL A 140 -9.37 3.25 -3.35
CA VAL A 140 -8.06 2.59 -3.28
C VAL A 140 -7.08 3.41 -2.44
N GLY A 141 -6.99 4.72 -2.66
CA GLY A 141 -6.11 5.59 -1.88
C GLY A 141 -6.40 5.51 -0.37
N LYS A 142 -7.68 5.57 0.03
CA LYS A 142 -8.09 5.39 1.43
C LYS A 142 -7.77 4.00 1.97
N CYS A 143 -7.94 2.97 1.15
CA CYS A 143 -7.60 1.59 1.52
C CYS A 143 -6.09 1.43 1.74
N LEU A 144 -5.26 1.94 0.83
CA LEU A 144 -3.80 1.95 0.96
C LEU A 144 -3.35 2.70 2.20
N GLU A 145 -3.97 3.83 2.53
CA GLU A 145 -3.64 4.60 3.73
C GLU A 145 -3.88 3.79 5.00
N GLN A 146 -5.04 3.09 5.06
CA GLN A 146 -5.35 2.18 6.16
C GLN A 146 -4.38 1.00 6.22
N ARG A 147 -4.00 0.43 5.07
CA ARG A 147 -3.03 -0.66 4.98
C ARG A 147 -1.68 -0.21 5.54
N PHE A 148 -1.14 0.90 5.05
CA PHE A 148 0.17 1.41 5.45
C PHE A 148 0.21 1.73 6.96
N LYS A 149 -0.84 2.33 7.52
CA LYS A 149 -0.94 2.56 8.97
C LYS A 149 -0.91 1.28 9.78
N ASN A 150 -1.48 0.19 9.27
CA ASN A 150 -1.46 -1.10 9.95
C ASN A 150 -0.07 -1.76 9.86
N GLU A 151 0.59 -1.66 8.70
CA GLU A 151 1.96 -2.16 8.53
C GLU A 151 2.97 -1.38 9.39
N ASP A 152 2.81 -0.06 9.48
CA ASP A 152 3.64 0.77 10.36
C ASP A 152 3.50 0.33 11.83
N ARG A 153 2.31 -0.09 12.26
CA ARG A 153 2.11 -0.66 13.61
C ARG A 153 2.86 -1.98 13.80
N LEU A 154 2.96 -2.82 12.77
CA LEU A 154 3.77 -4.05 12.82
C LEU A 154 5.25 -3.71 12.96
N ILE A 155 5.75 -2.76 12.17
CA ILE A 155 7.15 -2.29 12.23
C ILE A 155 7.48 -1.67 13.59
N ILE A 156 6.59 -0.84 14.13
CA ILE A 156 6.74 -0.27 15.48
C ILE A 156 6.74 -1.38 16.54
N GLY A 157 5.84 -2.36 16.43
CA GLY A 157 5.80 -3.52 17.33
C GLY A 157 7.12 -4.27 17.35
N LEU A 158 7.70 -4.54 16.18
CA LEU A 158 9.01 -5.16 16.07
C LEU A 158 10.11 -4.33 16.76
N ARG A 159 10.13 -3.01 16.54
CA ARG A 159 11.13 -2.13 17.17
C ARG A 159 11.03 -2.08 18.69
N LEU A 160 9.82 -2.07 19.23
CA LEU A 160 9.59 -2.10 20.67
C LEU A 160 10.13 -3.40 21.28
N VAL A 161 9.83 -4.53 20.64
CA VAL A 161 10.33 -5.83 21.06
C VAL A 161 11.86 -5.89 20.96
N HIS A 162 12.44 -5.41 19.87
CA HIS A 162 13.89 -5.30 19.72
C HIS A 162 14.52 -4.46 20.84
N SER A 163 13.95 -3.28 21.15
CA SER A 163 14.46 -2.40 22.20
C SER A 163 14.40 -3.05 23.58
N ILE A 164 13.35 -3.84 23.86
CA ILE A 164 13.21 -4.59 25.12
C ILE A 164 14.27 -5.68 25.23
N VAL A 165 14.51 -6.44 24.16
CA VAL A 165 15.50 -7.54 24.16
C VAL A 165 16.93 -6.99 24.19
N SER A 166 17.23 -5.95 23.43
CA SER A 166 18.57 -5.35 23.36
C SER A 166 18.93 -4.50 24.58
N GLY A 167 17.94 -3.95 25.28
CA GLY A 167 18.14 -3.22 26.54
C GLY A 167 18.17 -4.12 27.80
N ALA A 168 17.93 -5.43 27.64
CA ALA A 168 17.99 -6.41 28.72
C ALA A 168 19.36 -7.12 28.82
N VAL A 169 20.39 -6.58 28.15
CA VAL A 169 21.79 -7.05 28.19
C VAL A 169 22.65 -6.03 28.91
#